data_AF-A0A3M2BQG9-F1
#
_entry.id   AF-A0A3M2BQG9-F1
#
_cell.length_a   1.000
_cell.length_b   1.000
_cell.length_c   1.000
_cell.angle_alpha   90.00
_cell.angle_beta   90.00
_cell.angle_gamma   90.00
#
_symmetry.space_group_name_H-M   'P 1'
#
loop_
_entity.id
_entity.type
_entity.pdbx_description
1 polymer ?
#
loop_
_entity_poly.entity_id
_entity_poly.type
_entity_poly.pdbx_seq_one_letter_code
_entity_poly.pdbx_strand_id
1 'polypeptide(L)'
;TAGANDYGFEHVFARQVQALARAGDLLVLHSTSGESPNLLEAARAARERGVRTAALLARGGGRLRAAVDRALVVPTDRTDLAQEVHLMIGHIVCDFVDRAWREQT
;
A
#
# COMPACT_ATOMS: atom_id res chain seq x y z
N THR A 1 16.65 4.35 7.41
CA THR A 1 17.11 5.41 8.36
C THR A 1 17.75 6.56 7.61
N ALA A 2 18.76 6.34 6.76
CA ALA A 2 19.39 7.41 5.95
C ALA A 2 18.38 8.23 5.15
N GLY A 3 17.44 7.58 4.45
CA GLY A 3 16.39 8.30 3.72
C GLY A 3 15.52 9.23 4.58
N ALA A 4 15.24 8.86 5.83
CA ALA A 4 14.49 9.70 6.76
C ALA A 4 15.34 10.87 7.28
N ASN A 5 16.62 10.60 7.55
CA ASN A 5 17.59 11.59 8.02
C ASN A 5 17.88 12.68 6.98
N ASP A 6 17.99 12.28 5.70
CA ASP A 6 18.46 13.16 4.64
C ASP A 6 17.31 13.86 3.90
N TYR A 7 16.12 13.25 3.86
CA TYR A 7 14.99 13.73 3.07
C TYR A 7 13.68 13.85 3.84
N GLY A 8 13.66 13.57 5.15
CA GLY A 8 12.42 13.55 5.93
C GLY A 8 11.72 12.18 5.89
N PHE A 9 11.01 11.87 6.98
CA PHE A 9 10.36 10.57 7.16
C PHE A 9 9.20 10.36 6.18
N GLU A 10 8.56 11.44 5.74
CA GLU A 10 7.51 11.48 4.72
C GLU A 10 8.01 11.02 3.33
N HIS A 11 9.31 11.04 3.05
CA HIS A 11 9.83 10.66 1.74
C HIS A 11 10.48 9.27 1.69
N VAL A 12 10.48 8.52 2.82
CA VAL A 12 11.21 7.23 2.95
C VAL A 12 10.76 6.15 1.97
N PHE A 13 9.47 6.15 1.60
CA PHE A 13 8.93 5.19 0.63
C PHE A 13 8.86 5.77 -0.78
N ALA A 14 8.51 7.06 -0.91
CA ALA A 14 8.43 7.73 -2.21
C ALA A 14 9.72 7.59 -3.03
N ARG A 15 10.88 7.77 -2.38
CA ARG A 15 12.19 7.61 -3.05
C ARG A 15 12.43 6.20 -3.56
N GLN A 16 12.00 5.18 -2.81
CA GLN A 16 12.11 3.79 -3.23
C GLN A 16 11.21 3.50 -4.44
N VAL A 17 9.98 4.02 -4.42
CA VAL A 17 9.05 3.90 -5.55
C VAL A 17 9.60 4.58 -6.80
N GLN A 18 10.13 5.81 -6.66
CA GLN A 18 10.74 6.54 -7.78
C GLN A 18 11.91 5.78 -8.40
N ALA A 19 12.77 5.18 -7.58
CA ALA A 19 13.97 4.49 -8.03
C ALA A 19 13.69 3.08 -8.60
N LEU A 20 12.78 2.33 -7.98
CA LEU A 20 12.63 0.89 -8.24
C LEU A 20 11.43 0.53 -9.10
N ALA A 21 10.28 1.18 -8.87
CA ALA A 21 9.02 0.77 -9.49
C ALA A 21 8.99 1.13 -10.97
N ARG A 22 8.31 0.32 -11.79
CA ARG A 22 8.19 0.45 -13.25
C ARG A 22 6.75 0.19 -13.70
N ALA A 23 6.40 0.63 -14.90
CA ALA A 23 5.09 0.32 -15.48
C ALA A 23 4.88 -1.20 -15.55
N GLY A 24 3.73 -1.66 -15.09
CA GLY A 24 3.42 -3.09 -14.90
C GLY A 24 3.50 -3.55 -13.45
N ASP A 25 4.26 -2.85 -12.60
CA ASP A 25 4.31 -3.13 -11.17
C ASP A 25 3.00 -2.74 -10.46
N LEU A 26 2.83 -3.27 -9.25
CA LEU A 26 1.77 -2.92 -8.31
C LEU A 26 2.39 -2.48 -6.98
N LEU A 27 2.09 -1.26 -6.55
CA LEU A 27 2.41 -0.80 -5.19
C LEU A 27 1.25 -1.15 -4.25
N VAL A 28 1.52 -1.96 -3.23
CA VAL A 28 0.56 -2.31 -2.17
C VAL A 28 0.90 -1.56 -0.89
N LEU A 29 -0.04 -0.75 -0.41
CA LEU A 29 0.11 0.11 0.77
C LEU A 29 -0.69 -0.45 1.95
N HIS A 30 -0.12 -0.40 3.16
CA HIS A 30 -0.80 -0.79 4.39
C HIS A 30 -0.90 0.39 5.34
N SER A 31 -2.12 0.75 5.74
CA SER A 31 -2.34 1.82 6.72
C SER A 31 -3.64 1.62 7.47
N THR A 32 -3.63 1.59 8.80
CA THR A 32 -4.88 1.54 9.56
C THR A 32 -5.59 2.89 9.64
N SER A 33 -4.86 4.00 9.51
CA SER A 33 -5.44 5.36 9.50
C SER A 33 -5.74 5.88 8.10
N GLY A 34 -4.92 5.52 7.11
CA GLY A 34 -4.94 6.13 5.77
C GLY A 34 -4.43 7.57 5.72
N GLU A 35 -3.76 8.04 6.78
CA GLU A 35 -3.32 9.44 6.91
C GLU A 35 -1.79 9.61 6.94
N SER A 36 -1.03 8.51 6.93
CA SER A 36 0.42 8.57 7.04
C SER A 36 1.04 9.34 5.86
N PRO A 37 1.73 10.48 6.10
CA PRO A 37 2.29 11.30 5.02
C PRO A 37 3.24 10.52 4.11
N ASN A 38 4.02 9.60 4.70
CA ASN A 38 4.94 8.75 3.95
C ASN A 38 4.28 7.79 2.95
N LEU A 39 3.04 7.39 3.20
CA LEU A 39 2.26 6.56 2.26
C LEU A 39 1.56 7.40 1.21
N LEU A 40 1.12 8.62 1.56
CA LEU A 40 0.56 9.57 0.60
C LEU A 40 1.61 9.97 -0.45
N GLU A 41 2.84 10.27 -0.03
CA GLU A 41 3.95 10.56 -0.93
C GLU A 41 4.33 9.34 -1.78
N ALA A 42 4.27 8.12 -1.22
CA ALA A 42 4.50 6.90 -1.99
C ALA A 42 3.42 6.66 -3.06
N ALA A 43 2.14 6.85 -2.72
CA ALA A 43 1.03 6.75 -3.67
C ALA A 43 1.14 7.79 -4.78
N ARG A 44 1.53 9.03 -4.44
CA ARG A 44 1.82 10.08 -5.41
C ARG A 44 2.96 9.68 -6.35
N ALA A 45 4.09 9.23 -5.81
CA ALA A 45 5.23 8.77 -6.60
C ALA A 45 4.85 7.61 -7.54
N ALA A 46 4.04 6.66 -7.09
CA ALA A 46 3.54 5.57 -7.94
C ALA A 46 2.71 6.10 -9.11
N ARG A 47 1.81 7.05 -8.86
CA ARG A 47 1.01 7.70 -9.91
C ARG A 47 1.90 8.39 -10.95
N GLU A 48 2.90 9.16 -10.50
CA GLU A 48 3.86 9.84 -11.39
C GLU A 48 4.70 8.85 -12.22
N ARG A 49 4.93 7.64 -11.70
CA ARG A 49 5.64 6.54 -12.39
C ARG A 49 4.74 5.67 -13.29
N GLY A 50 3.42 5.90 -13.30
CA GLY A 50 2.46 5.06 -14.02
C GLY A 50 2.30 3.65 -13.41
N VAL A 51 2.54 3.51 -12.11
CA VAL A 51 2.45 2.26 -11.35
C VAL A 51 1.06 2.15 -10.74
N ARG A 52 0.42 0.99 -10.84
CA ARG A 52 -0.90 0.76 -10.21
C ARG A 52 -0.75 0.68 -8.70
N THR A 53 -1.80 1.06 -7.99
CA THR A 53 -1.82 1.13 -6.53
C THR A 53 -3.00 0.39 -5.93
N ALA A 54 -2.73 -0.36 -4.86
CA ALA A 54 -3.74 -0.95 -3.99
C ALA A 54 -3.43 -0.60 -2.53
N ALA A 55 -4.45 -0.49 -1.68
CA ALA A 55 -4.26 -0.27 -0.25
C ALA A 55 -5.14 -1.15 0.61
N LEU A 56 -4.56 -1.67 1.70
CA LEU A 56 -5.30 -2.22 2.83
C LEU A 56 -5.43 -1.12 3.88
N LEU A 57 -6.67 -0.76 4.16
CA LEU A 57 -7.05 0.38 4.98
C LEU A 57 -7.99 -0.05 6.12
N ALA A 58 -8.21 0.82 7.09
CA ALA A 58 -9.27 0.66 8.08
C ALA A 58 -9.98 2.00 8.31
N ARG A 59 -10.91 2.05 9.28
CA ARG A 59 -11.72 3.25 9.58
C ARG A 59 -12.52 3.67 8.34
N GLY A 60 -12.41 4.94 7.94
CA GLY A 60 -12.94 5.46 6.66
C GLY A 60 -11.96 5.38 5.49
N GLY A 61 -10.73 4.92 5.72
CA GLY A 61 -9.64 4.85 4.75
C GLY A 61 -8.80 6.12 4.57
N GLY A 62 -9.18 7.21 5.25
CA GLY A 62 -8.45 8.48 5.23
C GLY A 62 -8.21 9.05 3.83
N ARG A 63 -7.27 9.98 3.72
CA ARG A 63 -6.82 10.58 2.45
C ARG A 63 -6.27 9.54 1.47
N LEU A 64 -5.64 8.48 1.98
CA LEU A 64 -5.01 7.46 1.15
C LEU A 64 -6.03 6.71 0.29
N ARG A 65 -7.27 6.55 0.76
CA ARG A 65 -8.36 5.92 -0.01
C ARG A 65 -8.60 6.60 -1.36
N ALA A 66 -8.54 7.93 -1.41
CA ALA A 66 -8.71 8.70 -2.64
C ALA A 66 -7.42 8.79 -3.48
N ALA A 67 -6.28 8.47 -2.87
CA ALA A 67 -4.98 8.54 -3.51
C ALA A 67 -4.57 7.24 -4.22
N VAL A 68 -5.33 6.14 -4.08
CA VAL A 68 -5.00 4.84 -4.70
C VAL A 68 -6.09 4.37 -5.68
N ASP A 69 -5.73 3.45 -6.58
CA ASP A 69 -6.65 2.94 -7.60
C ASP A 69 -7.67 1.96 -7.00
N ARG A 70 -7.25 1.19 -6.00
CA ARG A 70 -8.09 0.21 -5.28
C ARG A 70 -7.82 0.27 -3.79
N ALA A 71 -8.88 0.25 -2.98
CA ALA A 71 -8.78 0.28 -1.53
C ALA A 71 -9.73 -0.76 -0.92
N LEU A 72 -9.19 -1.61 -0.04
CA LEU A 72 -9.97 -2.48 0.84
C LEU A 72 -9.98 -1.85 2.23
N VAL A 73 -11.14 -1.39 2.67
CA VAL A 73 -11.29 -0.69 3.96
C VAL A 73 -11.96 -1.63 4.96
N VAL A 74 -11.20 -2.05 5.98
CA VAL A 74 -11.73 -2.84 7.09
C VAL A 74 -12.60 -1.93 7.98
N PRO A 75 -13.88 -2.27 8.23
CA PRO A 75 -14.82 -1.41 8.95
C PRO A 75 -14.58 -1.50 10.47
N THR A 76 -13.42 -1.02 10.93
CA THR A 76 -13.05 -0.99 12.34
C THR A 76 -12.19 0.23 12.66
N ASP A 77 -12.36 0.77 13.86
CA ASP A 77 -11.50 1.82 14.41
C ASP A 77 -10.35 1.28 15.27
N ARG A 78 -10.38 -0.02 15.59
CA ARG A 78 -9.36 -0.75 16.33
C ARG A 78 -8.17 -1.09 15.45
N THR A 79 -7.03 -0.45 15.71
CA THR A 79 -5.78 -0.66 14.95
C THR A 79 -5.30 -2.11 15.01
N ASP A 80 -5.38 -2.75 16.17
CA ASP A 80 -5.04 -4.16 16.40
C ASP A 80 -5.86 -5.09 15.50
N LEU A 81 -7.20 -4.95 15.53
CA LEU A 81 -8.09 -5.75 14.68
C LEU A 81 -7.87 -5.46 13.20
N ALA A 82 -7.65 -4.19 12.83
CA ALA A 82 -7.36 -3.82 11.45
C ALA A 82 -6.10 -4.54 10.94
N GLN A 83 -5.04 -4.59 11.74
CA GLN A 83 -3.79 -5.26 11.39
C GLN A 83 -3.95 -6.78 11.28
N GLU A 84 -4.69 -7.42 12.18
CA GLU A 84 -5.03 -8.85 12.09
C GLU A 84 -5.77 -9.18 10.78
N VAL A 85 -6.78 -8.36 10.43
CA VAL A 85 -7.54 -8.54 9.19
C VAL A 85 -6.67 -8.24 7.96
N HIS A 86 -5.79 -7.23 8.01
CA HIS A 86 -4.84 -6.95 6.92
C HIS A 86 -3.90 -8.14 6.68
N LEU A 87 -3.43 -8.80 7.74
CA LEU A 87 -2.60 -9.99 7.63
C LEU A 87 -3.38 -11.17 7.01
N MET A 88 -4.61 -11.40 7.46
CA MET A 88 -5.50 -12.40 6.87
C MET A 88 -5.74 -12.14 5.37
N ILE A 89 -6.02 -10.90 4.97
CA ILE A 89 -6.16 -10.51 3.57
C ILE A 89 -4.88 -10.80 2.80
N GLY A 90 -3.71 -10.48 3.36
CA GLY A 90 -2.41 -10.81 2.76
C GLY A 90 -2.27 -12.30 2.46
N HIS A 91 -2.62 -13.17 3.41
CA HIS A 91 -2.60 -14.62 3.20
C HIS A 91 -3.58 -15.09 2.11
N ILE A 92 -4.79 -14.51 2.05
CA ILE A 92 -5.77 -14.81 1.01
C ILE A 92 -5.25 -14.38 -0.37
N VAL A 93 -4.60 -13.21 -0.48
CA VAL A 93 -4.00 -12.77 -1.74
C VAL A 93 -2.90 -13.72 -2.18
N CYS A 94 -2.03 -14.17 -1.28
CA CYS A 94 -1.00 -15.16 -1.61
C CYS A 94 -1.62 -16.46 -2.13
N ASP A 95 -2.66 -16.99 -1.48
CA ASP A 95 -3.35 -18.20 -1.95
C ASP A 95 -3.93 -18.00 -3.37
N PHE A 96 -4.59 -16.87 -3.63
CA PHE A 96 -5.10 -16.56 -4.97
C PHE A 96 -4.00 -16.48 -6.03
N VAL A 97 -2.88 -15.83 -5.70
CA VAL A 97 -1.73 -15.72 -6.61
C VAL A 97 -1.12 -17.09 -6.90
N ASP A 98 -0.91 -17.92 -5.87
CA ASP A 98 -0.36 -19.26 -6.01
C ASP A 98 -1.25 -20.16 -6.88
N ARG A 99 -2.58 -20.09 -6.66
CA ARG A 99 -3.54 -20.84 -7.49
C ARG A 99 -3.53 -20.36 -8.94
N ALA A 100 -3.56 -19.05 -9.16
CA ALA A 100 -3.51 -18.48 -10.49
C ALA A 100 -2.20 -18.81 -11.22
N TRP A 101 -1.08 -18.90 -10.50
CA TRP A 101 0.21 -19.31 -11.06
C TRP A 101 0.21 -20.79 -11.47
N ARG A 102 -0.32 -21.67 -10.62
CA ARG A 102 -0.43 -23.11 -10.92
C ARG A 102 -1.32 -23.39 -12.13
N GLU A 103 -2.41 -22.64 -12.31
CA GLU A 103 -3.32 -22.80 -13.45
C GLU A 103 -2.70 -22.32 -14.79
N GLN A 104 -1.61 -21.55 -14.75
CA GLN A 104 -0.87 -21.07 -15.92
C GLN A 104 0.34 -21.94 -16.30
N THR A 105 0.68 -22.95 -15.49
CA THR A 105 1.82 -23.87 -15.72
C THR A 105 1.32 -25.23 -16.14
#